data_AF-A0A955SIM3-F1
#
_entry.id   AF-A0A955SIM3-F1
#
_cell.length_a   1.000
_cell.length_b   1.000
_cell.length_c   1.000
_cell.angle_alpha   90.00
_cell.angle_beta   90.00
_cell.angle_gamma   90.00
#
_symmetry.space_group_name_H-M   'P 1'
#
loop_
_entity.id
_entity.type
_entity.pdbx_description
1 polymer ?
#
loop_
_entity_poly.entity_id
_entity_poly.type
_entity_poly.pdbx_seq_one_letter_code
_entity_poly.pdbx_strand_id
1 'polypeptide(L)'
;DYSPYLMFGANAVYPINARWTGAVFVINEYFHLQNANDLPSYGAQAIFTPDPSWTMKETVYYGPDQSNTSLEFWRFFSDTIVEWKDGDVTIAGQYQMGTQ
;
A
#
# COMPACT_ATOMS: atom_id res chain seq x y z
N ASP A 1 7.52 -23.16 7.54
CA ASP A 1 6.77 -21.93 7.19
C ASP A 1 5.29 -22.09 7.42
N TYR A 2 4.84 -21.93 8.67
CA TYR A 2 3.41 -21.90 9.04
C TYR A 2 3.15 -20.87 10.14
N SER A 3 3.95 -19.81 10.20
CA SER A 3 3.68 -18.70 11.11
C SER A 3 2.75 -17.71 10.40
N PRO A 4 1.64 -17.27 11.01
CA PRO A 4 0.82 -16.21 10.44
C PRO A 4 1.65 -14.94 10.36
N TYR A 5 1.77 -14.39 9.15
CA TYR A 5 2.39 -13.08 8.92
C TYR A 5 1.45 -12.00 9.44
N LEU A 6 1.73 -11.49 10.64
CA LEU A 6 0.98 -10.39 11.24
C LEU A 6 1.71 -9.07 10.97
N MET A 7 0.94 -8.04 10.62
CA MET A 7 1.42 -6.67 10.47
C MET A 7 0.47 -5.76 11.25
N PHE A 8 1.04 -4.84 12.01
CA PHE A 8 0.36 -3.82 12.77
C PHE A 8 0.72 -2.45 12.21
N GLY A 9 -0.17 -1.49 12.38
CA GLY A 9 0.09 -0.13 11.97
C GLY A 9 -1.04 0.82 12.29
N ALA A 10 -0.80 2.09 11.96
CA ALA A 10 -1.81 3.13 11.98
C ALA A 10 -2.05 3.61 10.55
N ASN A 11 -3.31 3.83 10.21
CA ASN A 11 -3.74 4.37 8.91
C ASN A 11 -4.65 5.57 9.15
N ALA A 12 -4.30 6.71 8.57
CA ALA A 12 -5.10 7.92 8.60
C ALA A 12 -5.69 8.16 7.21
N VAL A 13 -7.01 8.17 7.10
CA VAL A 13 -7.75 8.34 5.84
C VAL A 13 -8.51 9.66 5.89
N TYR A 14 -8.44 10.43 4.80
CA TYR A 14 -9.11 11.72 4.69
C TYR A 14 -9.83 11.86 3.33
N PRO A 15 -11.16 12.08 3.32
CA PRO A 15 -11.90 12.40 2.10
C PRO A 15 -11.61 13.86 1.71
N ILE A 16 -10.66 14.06 0.79
CA ILE A 16 -10.20 15.38 0.37
C ILE A 16 -11.34 16.16 -0.31
N ASN A 17 -12.11 15.48 -1.17
CA ASN A 17 -13.32 16.00 -1.79
C ASN A 17 -14.19 14.83 -2.30
N ALA A 18 -15.25 15.14 -3.06
CA ALA A 18 -16.19 14.14 -3.57
C ALA A 18 -15.57 13.07 -4.49
N ARG A 19 -14.37 13.31 -5.05
CA ARG A 19 -13.70 12.39 -5.99
C ARG A 19 -12.39 11.83 -5.45
N TRP A 20 -11.80 12.46 -4.44
CA TRP A 20 -10.46 12.12 -3.96
C TRP A 20 -10.48 11.75 -2.48
N THR A 21 -9.95 10.57 -2.18
CA THR A 21 -9.63 10.15 -0.80
C THR A 21 -8.13 9.90 -0.72
N GLY A 22 -7.48 10.54 0.24
CA GLY A 22 -6.07 10.30 0.54
C GLY A 22 -5.94 9.46 1.82
N ALA A 23 -4.88 8.68 1.90
CA ALA A 23 -4.48 8.05 3.15
C ALA A 23 -2.96 8.03 3.30
N VAL A 24 -2.51 8.02 4.55
CA VAL A 24 -1.12 7.74 4.92
C VAL A 24 -1.11 6.68 5.99
N PHE A 25 -0.13 5.79 5.94
CA PHE A 25 0.02 4.73 6.92
C PHE A 25 1.47 4.56 7.37
N VAL A 26 1.60 4.05 8.59
CA VAL A 26 2.86 3.58 9.16
C VAL A 26 2.61 2.17 9.69
N ILE A 27 3.48 1.24 9.32
CA ILE A 27 3.35 -0.18 9.61
C ILE A 27 4.68 -0.71 10.14
N ASN A 28 4.64 -1.74 10.99
CA ASN A 28 5.85 -2.46 11.39
C ASN A 28 6.23 -3.53 10.34
N GLU A 29 7.37 -4.18 10.53
CA GLU A 29 7.71 -5.37 9.75
C GLU A 29 6.72 -6.52 9.97
N TYR A 30 6.63 -7.42 9.00
CA TYR A 30 5.89 -8.66 9.20
C TYR A 30 6.47 -9.43 10.38
N PHE A 31 5.59 -10.04 11.17
CA PHE A 31 6.00 -10.89 12.28
C PHE A 31 6.67 -12.17 11.75
N HIS A 32 7.99 -12.11 11.62
CA HIS A 32 8.84 -13.23 11.23
C HIS A 32 9.38 -13.96 12.47
N LEU A 33 9.85 -15.21 12.29
CA LEU A 33 10.59 -15.92 13.36
C LEU A 33 11.93 -15.24 13.69
N GLN A 34 12.48 -14.48 12.73
CA GLN A 34 13.69 -13.69 12.87
C GLN A 34 13.34 -12.22 12.63
N ASN A 35 13.52 -11.37 13.64
CA ASN A 35 13.41 -9.92 13.53
C ASN A 35 14.45 -9.42 12.51
N ALA A 36 14.02 -8.72 11.46
CA ALA A 36 14.97 -8.14 10.52
C ALA A 36 15.43 -6.77 11.03
N ASN A 37 14.50 -5.90 11.41
CA ASN A 37 14.80 -4.59 11.96
C ASN A 37 13.65 -3.99 12.79
N ASP A 38 13.96 -2.95 13.57
CA ASP A 38 13.01 -2.29 14.49
C ASP A 38 12.38 -1.00 13.91
N LEU A 39 12.65 -0.67 12.64
CA LEU A 39 12.12 0.54 12.01
C LEU A 39 10.76 0.28 11.36
N PRO A 40 9.85 1.27 11.38
CA PRO A 40 8.61 1.15 10.65
C PRO A 40 8.82 1.44 9.16
N SER A 41 7.88 0.94 8.37
CA SER A 41 7.70 1.30 6.97
C SER A 41 6.52 2.25 6.82
N TYR A 42 6.57 3.07 5.76
CA TYR A 42 5.62 4.13 5.53
C TYR A 42 4.94 3.93 4.18
N GLY A 43 3.75 4.48 4.05
CA GLY A 43 3.13 4.56 2.75
C GLY A 43 2.03 5.59 2.66
N ALA A 44 1.61 5.80 1.42
CA ALA A 44 0.56 6.71 1.06
C ALA A 44 -0.35 6.05 0.04
N GLN A 45 -1.62 6.44 0.06
CA GLN A 45 -2.61 5.97 -0.89
C GLN A 45 -3.44 7.14 -1.39
N ALA A 46 -3.77 7.10 -2.68
CA ALA A 46 -4.73 7.99 -3.29
C ALA A 46 -5.79 7.16 -4.01
N ILE A 47 -7.05 7.42 -3.69
CA ILE A 47 -8.22 6.87 -4.39
C ILE A 47 -8.86 8.02 -5.17
N PHE A 48 -9.04 7.81 -6.47
CA PHE A 48 -9.72 8.71 -7.37
C PHE A 48 -10.95 8.05 -7.98
N THR A 49 -12.11 8.68 -7.79
CA THR A 49 -13.41 8.23 -8.28
C THR A 49 -14.00 9.36 -9.12
N PRO A 50 -13.65 9.47 -10.42
CA PRO A 50 -14.10 10.58 -11.27
C PRO A 50 -15.62 10.60 -11.47
N ASP A 51 -16.24 9.41 -11.49
CA ASP A 51 -17.67 9.14 -11.61
C ASP A 51 -18.01 7.79 -10.94
N PRO A 52 -19.29 7.43 -10.80
CA PRO A 52 -19.69 6.19 -10.10
C PRO A 52 -19.21 4.88 -10.73
N SER A 53 -18.82 4.89 -12.01
CA SER A 53 -18.39 3.69 -12.75
C SER A 53 -16.88 3.47 -12.67
N TRP A 54 -16.06 4.47 -12.38
CA TRP A 54 -14.60 4.35 -12.38
C TRP A 54 -13.99 4.58 -11.00
N THR A 55 -13.04 3.73 -10.62
CA THR A 55 -12.18 3.93 -9.44
C THR A 55 -10.74 3.60 -9.79
N MET A 56 -9.82 4.51 -9.46
CA MET A 56 -8.39 4.27 -9.49
C MET A 56 -7.83 4.37 -8.08
N LYS A 57 -7.00 3.42 -7.68
CA LYS A 57 -6.30 3.41 -6.39
C LYS A 57 -4.82 3.24 -6.65
N GLU A 58 -4.03 4.19 -6.18
CA GLU A 58 -2.57 4.11 -6.16
C GLU A 58 -2.11 3.98 -4.71
N THR A 59 -1.26 3.00 -4.42
CA THR A 59 -0.61 2.85 -3.11
C THR A 59 0.88 2.79 -3.29
N VAL A 60 1.61 3.63 -2.55
CA VAL A 60 3.07 3.59 -2.49
C VAL A 60 3.51 3.18 -1.09
N TYR A 61 4.59 2.42 -1.04
CA TYR A 61 5.25 1.95 0.17
C TYR A 61 6.74 2.25 0.07
N TYR A 62 7.32 2.68 1.18
CA TYR A 62 8.75 2.89 1.32
C TYR A 62 9.20 2.53 2.73
N GLY A 63 10.11 1.58 2.84
CA GLY A 63 10.55 1.09 4.15
C GLY A 63 11.67 0.05 4.10
N PRO A 64 12.28 -0.23 5.27
CA PRO A 64 13.33 -1.23 5.40
C PRO A 64 12.75 -2.64 5.56
N ASP A 65 13.07 -3.51 4.60
CA ASP A 65 12.73 -4.95 4.66
C ASP A 65 13.93 -5.82 5.08
N GLN A 66 15.10 -5.21 5.35
CA GLN A 66 16.37 -5.89 5.62
C GLN A 66 16.98 -5.46 6.96
N SER A 67 17.95 -6.23 7.47
CA SER A 67 18.65 -5.90 8.73
C SER A 67 19.58 -4.70 8.64
N ASN A 68 20.11 -4.42 7.45
CA ASN A 68 20.80 -3.17 7.18
C ASN A 68 19.76 -2.11 6.77
N THR A 69 19.50 -1.16 7.66
CA THR A 69 18.46 -0.15 7.47
C THR A 69 18.95 1.15 6.82
N SER A 70 20.16 1.16 6.21
CA SER A 70 20.60 2.29 5.39
C SER A 70 19.63 2.55 4.24
N LEU A 71 19.38 3.83 3.93
CA LEU A 71 18.37 4.26 2.95
C LEU A 71 18.54 3.66 1.56
N GLU A 72 19.77 3.34 1.14
CA GLU A 72 20.03 2.68 -0.15
C GLU A 72 19.42 1.27 -0.27
N PHE A 73 19.06 0.63 0.85
CA PHE A 73 18.45 -0.70 0.89
C PHE A 73 16.94 -0.66 1.19
N TRP A 74 16.36 0.53 1.25
CA TRP A 74 14.92 0.66 1.47
C TRP A 74 14.18 0.25 0.21
N ARG A 75 13.17 -0.59 0.41
CA ARG A 75 12.30 -1.05 -0.65
C ARG A 75 11.30 0.05 -0.97
N PHE A 76 11.23 0.41 -2.24
CA PHE A 76 10.10 1.12 -2.82
C PHE A 76 9.15 0.12 -3.45
N PHE A 77 7.85 0.32 -3.25
CA PHE A 77 6.80 -0.46 -3.92
C PHE A 77 5.63 0.45 -4.30
N SER A 78 5.06 0.21 -5.48
CA SER A 78 3.90 0.92 -6.01
C SER A 78 2.91 -0.11 -6.55
N ASP A 79 1.63 0.07 -6.19
CA ASP A 79 0.50 -0.75 -6.60
C ASP A 79 -0.61 0.14 -7.13
N THR A 80 -0.88 0.01 -8.43
CA THR A 80 -1.97 0.68 -9.13
C THR A 80 -3.08 -0.31 -9.40
N ILE A 81 -4.28 0.00 -8.94
CA ILE A 81 -5.51 -0.74 -9.28
C ILE A 81 -6.47 0.21 -9.98
N VAL A 82 -6.96 -0.19 -11.14
CA VAL A 82 -8.02 0.52 -11.88
C VAL A 82 -9.22 -0.41 -11.99
N GLU A 83 -10.38 0.08 -11.61
CA GLU A 83 -11.65 -0.64 -11.63
C GLU A 83 -12.68 0.16 -12.44
N TRP A 84 -13.42 -0.56 -13.29
CA TRP A 84 -14.60 -0.07 -14.00
C TRP A 84 -15.81 -0.95 -13.70
N LYS A 85 -16.97 -0.33 -13.48
CA LYS A 85 -18.23 -0.97 -13.12
C LYS A 85 -19.38 -0.44 -13.97
N ASP A 86 -20.20 -1.35 -14.50
CA ASP A 86 -21.44 -1.04 -15.21
C ASP A 86 -22.46 -2.18 -15.03
N GLY A 87 -23.58 -1.90 -14.36
CA GLY A 87 -24.57 -2.90 -13.99
C GLY A 87 -23.96 -4.06 -13.18
N ASP A 88 -24.10 -5.27 -13.71
CA ASP A 88 -23.58 -6.51 -13.11
C ASP A 88 -22.13 -6.83 -13.52
N VAL A 89 -21.49 -5.97 -14.33
CA VAL A 89 -20.13 -6.19 -14.86
C VAL A 89 -19.13 -5.33 -14.09
N THR A 90 -18.03 -5.96 -13.64
CA THR A 90 -16.86 -5.29 -13.07
C THR A 90 -15.60 -5.78 -13.77
N ILE A 91 -14.77 -4.85 -14.21
CA ILE A 91 -13.44 -5.12 -14.78
C ILE A 91 -12.42 -4.42 -13.90
N ALA A 92 -11.40 -5.16 -13.46
CA ALA A 92 -10.29 -4.60 -12.69
C ALA A 92 -8.95 -4.98 -13.33
N GLY A 93 -8.04 -4.01 -13.40
CA GLY A 93 -6.65 -4.19 -13.77
C GLY A 93 -5.75 -3.79 -12.62
N GLN A 94 -4.66 -4.54 -12.43
CA GLN A 94 -3.66 -4.27 -11.40
C GLN A 94 -2.27 -4.26 -12.02
N TYR A 95 -1.45 -3.28 -11.61
CA TYR A 95 -0.05 -3.18 -11.97
C TYR A 95 0.78 -2.89 -10.72
N GLN A 96 1.87 -3.65 -10.56
CA GLN A 96 2.77 -3.53 -9.42
C GLN A 96 4.20 -3.39 -9.89
N MET A 97 4.96 -2.55 -9.20
CA MET A 97 6.40 -2.43 -9.36
C MET A 97 7.07 -2.19 -8.02
N GLY A 98 8.32 -2.62 -7.88
CA GLY A 98 9.11 -2.34 -6.70
C GLY A 98 10.58 -2.60 -6.89
N THR A 99 11.37 -2.06 -5.96
CA THR A 99 12.81 -2.33 -5.85
C THR A 99 13.04 -3.53 -4.93
N GLN A 100 14.27 -4.06 -4.98
CA GLN A 100 14.77 -5.06 -4.02
C GLN A 100 15.73 -4.40 -3.04
#